data_AF-A0A7C4VXH3-F1
#
_entry.id   AF-A0A7C4VXH3-F1
#
_cell.length_a   1.000
_cell.length_b   1.000
_cell.length_c   1.000
_cell.angle_alpha   90.00
_cell.angle_beta   90.00
_cell.angle_gamma   90.00
#
_symmetry.space_group_name_H-M   'P 1'
#
loop_
_entity.id
_entity.type
_entity.pdbx_description
1 polymer ?
#
loop_
_entity_poly.entity_id
_entity_poly.type
_entity_poly.pdbx_seq_one_letter_code
_entity_poly.pdbx_strand_id
1 'polypeptide(L)'
;MGEIIRETVYVRRASGLVRELGMLESLSVALSGAIGAGINVLVLQGANLYPGANVPLGYVLVGIMTIPLSFVIAHIAGDLPRSSALYVFVSRTLHPLLGFLGAWGVIVSSAFVIGTLSRSFAVNLGPFLVLAGRAAKSDSLIGAGQFLMTDAGILLTSFIMIVAFLLIFTFGARVYGKFMDIIFIIPLIGFAISLILFATTPSGSIRALYDATWGSGAYDEIVRLGTKYGYTPEAFAFSWGATFSIMSAAVFAYQGFERAAYVAGEVKSPKKTIMYSMFGGTILLFILYSLTAILSWGLYGDWIIMYNIAITKGVKELLINPPARSPFVAHLAASLIPAIPALQIFLYIAGLLWLFNTPPTRFLVASRTMFAMSFDRFLPEKVAYVHPKTGSPLVADFITFILGVVGIIFAHYLGIYAAAISATLFDQFLLLLVMIGAIVYPFVKEEAWKAGYRYEYKGFPVITIVGVVTVAIQFIIYYLCVSTTAREALTFGAIWYALGVIVFVYYYWKNKQRGIDPNLIFGEIPPT
;
A
#
# COMPACT_ATOMS: atom_id res chain seq x y z
N MET A 1 6.02 -52.87 11.20
CA MET A 1 5.68 -51.90 12.27
C MET A 1 6.04 -50.48 11.81
N GLY A 2 5.52 -50.05 10.65
CA GLY A 2 6.08 -48.93 9.87
C GLY A 2 5.07 -47.92 9.31
N GLU A 3 3.91 -47.77 9.94
CA GLU A 3 2.86 -46.83 9.50
C GLU A 3 2.05 -46.28 10.70
N ILE A 4 2.74 -45.95 11.80
CA ILE A 4 2.12 -45.15 12.87
C ILE A 4 2.11 -43.71 12.39
N ILE A 5 1.00 -43.33 11.76
CA ILE A 5 0.41 -41.99 11.65
C ILE A 5 1.37 -40.90 12.19
N ARG A 6 2.26 -40.38 11.33
CA ARG A 6 2.78 -39.03 11.54
C ARG A 6 1.56 -38.13 11.42
N GLU A 7 0.97 -37.74 12.56
CA GLU A 7 0.06 -36.60 12.58
C GLU A 7 0.71 -35.49 11.78
N THR A 8 -0.04 -34.91 10.84
CA THR A 8 0.52 -33.85 10.01
C THR A 8 0.88 -32.70 10.95
N VAL A 9 2.18 -32.39 11.02
CA VAL A 9 2.76 -31.26 11.76
C VAL A 9 1.97 -29.98 11.45
N TYR A 10 1.57 -29.85 10.18
CA TYR A 10 0.67 -28.82 9.67
C TYR A 10 -0.80 -29.24 9.66
N VAL A 11 -1.72 -28.28 9.56
CA VAL A 11 -3.18 -28.53 9.46
C VAL A 11 -3.54 -29.48 8.29
N ARG A 12 -2.71 -29.55 7.23
CA ARG A 12 -2.96 -30.34 6.01
C ARG A 12 -1.63 -30.65 5.28
N ARG A 13 -1.65 -31.66 4.39
CA ARG A 13 -0.45 -32.17 3.68
C ARG A 13 0.11 -31.28 2.56
N ALA A 14 -0.70 -30.40 1.99
CA ALA A 14 -0.32 -29.46 0.91
C ALA A 14 -1.13 -28.17 1.06
N SER A 15 -0.62 -27.02 0.61
CA SER A 15 -1.32 -25.72 0.77
C SER A 15 -2.60 -25.63 -0.06
N GLY A 16 -2.70 -26.45 -1.13
CA GLY A 16 -3.78 -26.54 -2.13
C GLY A 16 -4.21 -25.20 -2.73
N LEU A 17 -3.35 -24.19 -2.62
CA LEU A 17 -3.34 -23.04 -3.51
C LEU A 17 -2.66 -23.49 -4.81
N VAL A 18 -3.16 -23.02 -5.95
CA VAL A 18 -2.73 -23.49 -7.27
C VAL A 18 -1.73 -22.50 -7.87
N ARG A 19 -0.65 -23.02 -8.49
CA ARG A 19 0.35 -22.20 -9.19
C ARG A 19 -0.16 -21.69 -10.53
N GLU A 20 -0.89 -20.59 -10.51
CA GLU A 20 -1.54 -20.03 -11.70
C GLU A 20 -0.96 -18.68 -12.17
N LEU A 21 -0.26 -17.96 -11.29
CA LEU A 21 0.20 -16.60 -11.58
C LEU A 21 1.48 -16.60 -12.42
N GLY A 22 1.49 -15.77 -13.46
CA GLY A 22 2.64 -15.52 -14.34
C GLY A 22 3.41 -14.25 -13.96
N MET A 23 4.23 -13.78 -14.91
CA MET A 23 5.06 -12.57 -14.72
C MET A 23 4.22 -11.30 -14.64
N LEU A 24 3.27 -11.15 -15.57
CA LEU A 24 2.43 -9.95 -15.63
C LEU A 24 1.60 -9.84 -14.37
N GLU A 25 0.95 -10.92 -13.94
CA GLU A 25 0.11 -10.92 -12.73
C GLU A 25 0.96 -10.60 -11.48
N SER A 26 2.17 -11.14 -11.39
CA SER A 26 3.07 -10.86 -10.25
C SER A 26 3.55 -9.41 -10.24
N LEU A 27 3.89 -8.85 -11.40
CA LEU A 27 4.25 -7.44 -11.56
C LEU A 27 3.06 -6.53 -11.26
N SER A 28 1.88 -6.86 -11.78
CA SER A 28 0.62 -6.17 -11.50
C SER A 28 0.32 -6.17 -10.00
N VAL A 29 0.54 -7.28 -9.28
CA VAL A 29 0.36 -7.35 -7.83
C VAL A 29 1.37 -6.48 -7.08
N ALA A 30 2.65 -6.50 -7.48
CA ALA A 30 3.69 -5.68 -6.85
C ALA A 30 3.44 -4.18 -7.06
N LEU A 31 3.22 -3.77 -8.32
CA LEU A 31 3.03 -2.37 -8.67
C LEU A 31 1.66 -1.85 -8.23
N SER A 32 0.59 -2.63 -8.37
CA SER A 32 -0.72 -2.24 -7.83
C SER A 32 -0.73 -2.21 -6.32
N GLY A 33 0.21 -2.92 -5.69
CA GLY A 33 0.48 -2.78 -4.28
C GLY A 33 0.93 -1.36 -3.91
N ALA A 34 1.87 -0.82 -4.67
CA ALA A 34 2.47 0.46 -4.34
C ALA A 34 1.71 1.67 -4.88
N ILE A 35 1.23 1.59 -6.12
CA ILE A 35 0.63 2.74 -6.82
C ILE A 35 -0.79 2.94 -6.32
N GLY A 36 -0.92 3.80 -5.32
CA GLY A 36 -2.19 4.18 -4.73
C GLY A 36 -2.19 5.59 -4.14
N ALA A 37 -2.79 5.75 -2.96
CA ALA A 37 -2.92 7.05 -2.30
C ALA A 37 -1.56 7.72 -2.00
N GLY A 38 -0.49 6.95 -1.78
CA GLY A 38 0.83 7.49 -1.46
C GLY A 38 1.34 8.48 -2.51
N ILE A 39 1.32 8.09 -3.79
CA ILE A 39 1.74 8.98 -4.86
C ILE A 39 0.60 9.85 -5.40
N ASN A 40 -0.65 9.40 -5.33
CA ASN A 40 -1.74 10.17 -5.94
C ASN A 40 -2.35 11.23 -5.01
N VAL A 41 -2.24 11.06 -3.68
CA VAL A 41 -2.87 11.93 -2.67
C VAL A 41 -1.83 12.48 -1.70
N LEU A 42 -1.07 11.60 -1.02
CA LEU A 42 -0.16 12.02 0.05
C LEU A 42 1.00 12.89 -0.45
N VAL A 43 1.46 12.70 -1.70
CA VAL A 43 2.50 13.54 -2.32
C VAL A 43 2.08 15.01 -2.43
N LEU A 44 0.78 15.27 -2.51
CA LEU A 44 0.24 16.64 -2.57
C LEU A 44 -0.20 17.09 -1.18
N GLN A 45 -0.71 16.20 -0.35
CA GLN A 45 -1.30 16.53 0.94
C GLN A 45 -0.27 16.91 2.02
N GLY A 46 0.88 16.23 2.03
CA GLY A 46 1.75 16.28 3.20
C GLY A 46 2.51 17.60 3.41
N ALA A 47 2.60 18.48 2.41
CA ALA A 47 3.26 19.78 2.58
C ALA A 47 2.52 20.72 3.54
N ASN A 48 1.20 20.57 3.70
CA ASN A 48 0.43 21.34 4.68
C ASN A 48 0.67 20.84 6.12
N LEU A 49 1.05 19.58 6.28
CA LEU A 49 1.34 18.98 7.59
C LEU A 49 2.77 19.29 8.05
N TYR A 50 3.69 19.47 7.10
CA TYR A 50 5.08 19.81 7.37
C TYR A 50 5.49 21.06 6.58
N PRO A 51 5.13 22.27 7.06
CA PRO A 51 5.51 23.52 6.42
C PRO A 51 7.03 23.59 6.18
N GLY A 52 7.43 23.96 4.96
CA GLY A 52 8.83 24.01 4.54
C GLY A 52 9.40 22.70 4.00
N ALA A 53 8.63 21.61 3.95
CA ALA A 53 9.08 20.35 3.38
C ALA A 53 9.28 20.44 1.86
N ASN A 54 10.45 20.01 1.37
CA ASN A 54 10.65 19.75 -0.05
C ASN A 54 10.11 18.36 -0.40
N VAL A 55 8.84 18.28 -0.81
CA VAL A 55 8.17 17.01 -1.07
C VAL A 55 8.83 16.18 -2.18
N PRO A 56 9.21 16.75 -3.35
CA PRO A 56 9.93 16.00 -4.38
C PRO A 56 11.22 15.36 -3.86
N LEU A 57 12.03 16.12 -3.12
CA LEU A 57 13.27 15.61 -2.54
C LEU A 57 13.00 14.48 -1.53
N GLY A 58 12.00 14.61 -0.67
CA GLY A 58 11.61 13.56 0.27
C GLY A 58 11.23 12.25 -0.44
N TYR A 59 10.48 12.32 -1.54
CA TYR A 59 10.12 11.14 -2.34
C TYR A 59 11.35 10.53 -3.03
N VAL A 60 12.23 11.34 -3.63
CA VAL A 60 13.47 10.84 -4.25
C VAL A 60 14.35 10.11 -3.25
N LEU A 61 14.56 10.68 -2.05
CA LEU A 61 15.40 10.08 -1.01
C LEU A 61 14.86 8.72 -0.54
N VAL A 62 13.56 8.61 -0.29
CA VAL A 62 12.95 7.33 0.10
C VAL A 62 12.99 6.32 -1.03
N GLY A 63 12.80 6.76 -2.28
CA GLY A 63 12.92 5.89 -3.44
C GLY A 63 14.30 5.25 -3.56
N ILE A 64 15.37 6.04 -3.39
CA ILE A 64 16.75 5.53 -3.35
C ILE A 64 16.94 4.53 -2.20
N MET A 65 16.43 4.87 -1.02
CA MET A 65 16.49 3.98 0.15
C MET A 65 15.77 2.65 -0.10
N THR A 66 14.66 2.64 -0.83
CA THR A 66 13.82 1.45 -1.04
C THR A 66 14.44 0.43 -2.00
N ILE A 67 15.26 0.85 -2.96
CA ILE A 67 15.89 -0.03 -3.96
C ILE A 67 16.64 -1.22 -3.31
N PRO A 68 17.61 -1.01 -2.40
CA PRO A 68 18.33 -2.13 -1.78
C PRO A 68 17.43 -3.02 -0.91
N LEU A 69 16.39 -2.46 -0.26
CA LEU A 69 15.41 -3.26 0.49
C LEU A 69 14.65 -4.20 -0.43
N SER A 70 14.20 -3.70 -1.59
CA SER A 70 13.46 -4.51 -2.56
C SER A 70 14.30 -5.67 -3.11
N PHE A 71 15.60 -5.47 -3.28
CA PHE A 71 16.51 -6.55 -3.68
C PHE A 71 16.55 -7.68 -2.65
N VAL A 72 16.73 -7.35 -1.37
CA VAL A 72 16.79 -8.34 -0.28
C VAL A 72 15.49 -9.13 -0.17
N ILE A 73 14.34 -8.43 -0.18
CA ILE A 73 13.03 -9.07 -0.05
C ILE A 73 12.73 -9.96 -1.27
N ALA A 74 13.03 -9.48 -2.48
CA ALA A 74 12.80 -10.24 -3.70
C ALA A 74 13.67 -11.52 -3.76
N HIS A 75 14.89 -11.43 -3.26
CA HIS A 75 15.80 -12.56 -3.12
C HIS A 75 15.24 -13.63 -2.18
N ILE A 76 14.83 -13.23 -0.97
CA ILE A 76 14.23 -14.12 0.03
C ILE A 76 12.95 -14.77 -0.49
N ALA A 77 12.05 -13.98 -1.07
CA ALA A 77 10.77 -14.48 -1.56
C ALA A 77 10.93 -15.41 -2.79
N GLY A 78 11.97 -15.19 -3.61
CA GLY A 78 12.34 -16.07 -4.71
C GLY A 78 12.92 -17.41 -4.25
N ASP A 79 13.66 -17.42 -3.15
CA ASP A 79 14.28 -18.62 -2.56
C ASP A 79 13.27 -19.46 -1.75
N LEU A 80 12.32 -18.79 -1.08
CA LEU A 80 11.31 -19.40 -0.23
C LEU A 80 9.89 -19.11 -0.76
N PRO A 81 9.50 -19.63 -1.94
CA PRO A 81 8.21 -19.33 -2.55
C PRO A 81 7.09 -20.07 -1.83
N ARG A 82 6.60 -19.45 -0.76
CA ARG A 82 5.49 -19.91 0.09
C ARG A 82 4.45 -18.81 0.22
N SER A 83 3.22 -19.19 0.56
CA SER A 83 2.18 -18.23 0.90
C SER A 83 2.61 -17.41 2.11
N SER A 84 2.54 -16.08 2.02
CA SER A 84 3.09 -15.18 3.04
C SER A 84 4.59 -15.43 3.32
N ALA A 85 5.42 -15.45 2.26
CA ALA A 85 6.84 -15.81 2.34
C ALA A 85 7.64 -15.06 3.43
N LEU A 86 7.33 -13.80 3.70
CA LEU A 86 8.02 -13.00 4.72
C LEU A 86 7.76 -13.50 6.15
N TYR A 87 6.52 -13.91 6.44
CA TYR A 87 6.16 -14.55 7.71
C TYR A 87 6.93 -15.87 7.88
N VAL A 88 6.91 -16.70 6.83
CA VAL A 88 7.62 -17.99 6.83
C VAL A 88 9.11 -17.77 7.03
N PHE A 89 9.71 -16.79 6.34
CA PHE A 89 11.12 -16.48 6.47
C PHE A 89 11.49 -16.07 7.91
N VAL A 90 10.82 -15.07 8.48
CA VAL A 90 11.18 -14.56 9.82
C VAL A 90 10.95 -15.61 10.90
N SER A 91 9.83 -16.34 10.83
CA SER A 91 9.51 -17.37 11.83
C SER A 91 10.45 -18.58 11.78
N ARG A 92 11.08 -18.87 10.64
CA ARG A 92 12.00 -20.00 10.44
C ARG A 92 13.48 -19.61 10.59
N THR A 93 13.82 -18.34 10.39
CA THR A 93 15.22 -17.86 10.41
C THR A 93 15.59 -17.16 11.71
N LEU A 94 14.67 -16.36 12.28
CA LEU A 94 14.93 -15.60 13.50
C LEU A 94 14.28 -16.24 14.72
N HIS A 95 12.95 -16.16 14.81
CA HIS A 95 12.20 -16.73 15.93
C HIS A 95 10.71 -16.82 15.60
N PRO A 96 10.01 -17.90 16.01
CA PRO A 96 8.57 -18.07 15.78
C PRO A 96 7.71 -16.89 16.24
N LEU A 97 7.94 -16.40 17.46
CA LEU A 97 7.20 -15.26 18.01
C LEU A 97 7.40 -13.98 17.18
N LEU A 98 8.63 -13.70 16.73
CA LEU A 98 8.92 -12.50 15.95
C LEU A 98 8.23 -12.56 14.57
N GLY A 99 8.26 -13.73 13.93
CA GLY A 99 7.51 -13.96 12.69
C GLY A 99 6.01 -13.78 12.90
N PHE A 100 5.46 -14.39 13.95
CA PHE A 100 4.04 -14.25 14.31
C PHE A 100 3.65 -12.79 14.56
N LEU A 101 4.40 -12.05 15.37
CA LEU A 101 4.10 -10.64 15.66
C LEU A 101 4.22 -9.76 14.41
N GLY A 102 5.24 -9.98 13.58
CA GLY A 102 5.36 -9.29 12.30
C GLY A 102 4.14 -9.51 11.41
N ALA A 103 3.71 -10.77 11.26
CA ALA A 103 2.50 -11.13 10.52
C ALA A 103 1.21 -10.57 11.14
N TRP A 104 1.12 -10.57 12.47
CA TRP A 104 0.01 -10.01 13.24
C TRP A 104 -0.13 -8.50 13.02
N GLY A 105 0.98 -7.78 12.92
CA GLY A 105 1.01 -6.37 12.51
C GLY A 105 0.54 -6.16 11.08
N VAL A 106 0.98 -7.01 10.14
CA VAL A 106 0.56 -6.91 8.73
C VAL A 106 -0.96 -7.10 8.55
N ILE A 107 -1.61 -7.92 9.36
CA ILE A 107 -3.08 -8.09 9.31
C ILE A 107 -3.79 -6.77 9.64
N VAL A 108 -3.41 -6.08 10.72
CA VAL A 108 -4.04 -4.81 11.10
C VAL A 108 -3.63 -3.67 10.17
N SER A 109 -2.37 -3.66 9.71
CA SER A 109 -1.91 -2.75 8.65
C SER A 109 -2.80 -2.86 7.41
N SER A 110 -3.07 -4.08 6.96
CA SER A 110 -3.90 -4.33 5.78
C SER A 110 -5.31 -3.77 5.97
N ALA A 111 -5.90 -3.90 7.16
CA ALA A 111 -7.18 -3.29 7.51
C ALA A 111 -7.15 -1.76 7.34
N PHE A 112 -6.11 -1.11 7.90
CA PHE A 112 -5.94 0.34 7.82
C PHE A 112 -5.71 0.84 6.40
N VAL A 113 -4.91 0.13 5.60
CA VAL A 113 -4.70 0.49 4.19
C VAL A 113 -5.98 0.30 3.37
N ILE A 114 -6.71 -0.80 3.56
CA ILE A 114 -8.01 -1.00 2.88
C ILE A 114 -8.94 0.18 3.18
N GLY A 115 -9.10 0.52 4.46
CA GLY A 115 -9.93 1.66 4.86
C GLY A 115 -9.46 3.00 4.32
N THR A 116 -8.17 3.27 4.40
CA THR A 116 -7.54 4.51 3.92
C THR A 116 -7.76 4.72 2.42
N LEU A 117 -7.55 3.67 1.63
CA LEU A 117 -7.70 3.72 0.18
C LEU A 117 -9.16 3.74 -0.25
N SER A 118 -10.05 2.99 0.42
CA SER A 118 -11.49 3.06 0.19
C SER A 118 -12.06 4.43 0.51
N ARG A 119 -11.56 5.09 1.56
CA ARG A 119 -11.89 6.49 1.86
C ARG A 119 -11.30 7.44 0.82
N SER A 120 -10.03 7.25 0.43
CA SER A 120 -9.37 8.07 -0.59
C SER A 120 -10.10 8.02 -1.94
N PHE A 121 -10.56 6.84 -2.36
CA PHE A 121 -11.38 6.68 -3.55
C PHE A 121 -12.70 7.44 -3.41
N ALA A 122 -13.42 7.24 -2.31
CA ALA A 122 -14.71 7.86 -2.07
C ALA A 122 -14.66 9.40 -2.04
N VAL A 123 -13.65 10.00 -1.39
CA VAL A 123 -13.50 11.48 -1.36
C VAL A 123 -13.17 12.07 -2.73
N ASN A 124 -12.62 11.28 -3.66
CA ASN A 124 -12.26 11.71 -5.01
C ASN A 124 -13.33 11.36 -6.07
N LEU A 125 -14.27 10.46 -5.76
CA LEU A 125 -15.35 10.08 -6.67
C LEU A 125 -16.35 11.22 -6.91
N GLY A 126 -16.66 11.99 -5.87
CA GLY A 126 -17.56 13.14 -5.98
C GLY A 126 -17.03 14.26 -6.89
N PRO A 127 -15.80 14.77 -6.67
CA PRO A 127 -15.17 15.73 -7.59
C PRO A 127 -15.07 15.24 -9.04
N PHE A 128 -14.85 13.94 -9.25
CA PHE A 128 -14.92 13.33 -10.57
C PHE A 128 -16.30 13.48 -11.21
N LEU A 129 -17.38 13.15 -10.48
CA LEU A 129 -18.74 13.29 -11.02
C LEU A 129 -19.10 14.75 -11.29
N VAL A 130 -18.61 15.70 -10.49
CA VAL A 130 -18.78 17.13 -10.76
C VAL A 130 -18.04 17.54 -12.04
N LEU A 131 -16.79 17.08 -12.23
CA LEU A 131 -16.03 17.32 -13.46
C LEU A 131 -16.76 16.74 -14.69
N ALA A 132 -17.17 15.47 -14.62
CA ALA A 132 -17.91 14.80 -15.67
C ALA A 132 -19.26 15.47 -15.95
N GLY A 133 -19.96 15.91 -14.91
CA GLY A 133 -21.22 16.65 -15.00
C GLY A 133 -21.04 18.00 -15.68
N ARG A 134 -19.96 18.74 -15.39
CA ARG A 134 -19.64 20.00 -16.09
C ARG A 134 -19.30 19.75 -17.56
N ALA A 135 -18.49 18.73 -17.86
CA ALA A 135 -18.18 18.32 -19.22
C ALA A 135 -19.42 17.92 -20.03
N ALA A 136 -20.34 17.18 -19.40
CA ALA A 136 -21.59 16.71 -20.00
C ALA A 136 -22.75 17.73 -19.91
N LYS A 137 -22.55 18.87 -19.25
CA LYS A 137 -23.59 19.87 -18.91
C LYS A 137 -24.82 19.26 -18.22
N SER A 138 -24.58 18.38 -17.24
CA SER A 138 -25.60 17.63 -16.50
C SER A 138 -25.62 17.99 -15.02
N ASP A 139 -26.68 18.69 -14.59
CA ASP A 139 -26.88 19.08 -13.19
C ASP A 139 -27.11 17.88 -12.27
N SER A 140 -27.67 16.78 -12.78
CA SER A 140 -27.88 15.55 -12.01
C SER A 140 -26.56 14.87 -11.64
N LEU A 141 -25.59 14.86 -12.55
CA LEU A 141 -24.24 14.35 -12.28
C LEU A 141 -23.50 15.24 -11.28
N ILE A 142 -23.67 16.57 -11.39
CA ILE A 142 -23.10 17.52 -10.43
C ILE A 142 -23.70 17.30 -9.04
N GLY A 143 -25.03 17.20 -8.93
CA GLY A 143 -25.73 16.94 -7.66
C GLY A 143 -25.34 15.59 -7.02
N ALA A 144 -25.22 14.54 -7.84
CA ALA A 144 -24.70 13.25 -7.37
C ALA A 144 -23.26 13.38 -6.83
N GLY A 145 -22.40 14.11 -7.55
CA GLY A 145 -21.03 14.39 -7.10
C GLY A 145 -20.99 15.12 -5.77
N GLN A 146 -21.83 16.15 -5.59
CA GLN A 146 -21.95 16.89 -4.33
C GLN A 146 -22.44 16.01 -3.17
N PHE A 147 -23.42 15.14 -3.40
CA PHE A 147 -23.85 14.17 -2.39
C PHE A 147 -22.71 13.22 -1.98
N LEU A 148 -21.96 12.69 -2.96
CA LEU A 148 -20.81 11.81 -2.68
C LEU A 148 -19.68 12.51 -1.93
N MET A 149 -19.64 13.84 -1.95
CA MET A 149 -18.70 14.64 -1.17
C MET A 149 -19.15 14.82 0.28
N THR A 150 -20.40 14.52 0.65
CA THR A 150 -20.84 14.55 2.06
C THR A 150 -20.23 13.39 2.87
N ASP A 151 -20.22 13.51 4.20
CA ASP A 151 -19.68 12.43 5.06
C ASP A 151 -20.45 11.12 4.90
N ALA A 152 -21.78 11.20 4.72
CA ALA A 152 -22.63 10.05 4.42
C ALA A 152 -22.30 9.43 3.05
N GLY A 153 -22.14 10.26 2.01
CA GLY A 153 -21.76 9.80 0.67
C GLY A 153 -20.39 9.12 0.64
N ILE A 154 -19.42 9.67 1.38
CA ILE A 154 -18.08 9.09 1.50
C ILE A 154 -18.14 7.73 2.21
N LEU A 155 -18.80 7.64 3.36
CA LEU A 155 -18.92 6.39 4.11
C LEU A 155 -19.65 5.30 3.31
N LEU A 156 -20.76 5.66 2.65
CA LEU A 156 -21.51 4.76 1.80
C LEU A 156 -20.65 4.21 0.66
N THR A 157 -19.94 5.07 -0.06
CA THR A 157 -19.09 4.68 -1.19
C THR A 157 -17.92 3.80 -0.73
N SER A 158 -17.27 4.16 0.39
CA SER A 158 -16.21 3.32 0.97
C SER A 158 -16.72 1.93 1.35
N PHE A 159 -17.94 1.85 1.91
CA PHE A 159 -18.57 0.58 2.26
C PHE A 159 -18.94 -0.26 1.03
N ILE A 160 -19.54 0.35 0.00
CA ILE A 160 -19.86 -0.33 -1.26
C ILE A 160 -18.59 -0.90 -1.91
N MET A 161 -17.50 -0.13 -1.89
CA MET A 161 -16.23 -0.55 -2.46
C MET A 161 -15.65 -1.78 -1.76
N ILE A 162 -15.68 -1.84 -0.42
CA ILE A 162 -15.18 -3.01 0.30
C ILE A 162 -16.08 -4.25 0.12
N VAL A 163 -17.40 -4.07 -0.02
CA VAL A 163 -18.32 -5.16 -0.39
C VAL A 163 -17.98 -5.69 -1.79
N ALA A 164 -17.73 -4.81 -2.76
CA ALA A 164 -17.31 -5.23 -4.10
C ALA A 164 -16.02 -6.05 -4.08
N PHE A 165 -15.04 -5.69 -3.23
CA PHE A 165 -13.84 -6.50 -3.04
C PHE A 165 -14.14 -7.86 -2.46
N LEU A 166 -14.93 -7.96 -1.39
CA LEU A 166 -15.32 -9.26 -0.84
C LEU A 166 -15.89 -10.17 -1.93
N LEU A 167 -16.79 -9.66 -2.78
CA LEU A 167 -17.37 -10.41 -3.89
C LEU A 167 -16.31 -10.87 -4.89
N ILE A 168 -15.41 -10.00 -5.33
CA ILE A 168 -14.33 -10.35 -6.27
C ILE A 168 -13.45 -11.48 -5.71
N PHE A 169 -13.12 -11.43 -4.41
CA PHE A 169 -12.26 -12.43 -3.76
C PHE A 169 -12.91 -13.81 -3.60
N THR A 170 -14.25 -13.90 -3.66
CA THR A 170 -14.94 -15.20 -3.64
C THR A 170 -14.70 -16.05 -4.90
N PHE A 171 -14.30 -15.43 -6.02
CA PHE A 171 -14.16 -16.10 -7.33
C PHE A 171 -12.76 -16.69 -7.60
N GLY A 172 -11.83 -16.66 -6.65
CA GLY A 172 -10.52 -17.31 -6.76
C GLY A 172 -9.40 -16.49 -7.40
N ALA A 173 -8.16 -16.99 -7.25
CA ALA A 173 -6.94 -16.27 -7.59
C ALA A 173 -6.80 -15.94 -9.09
N ARG A 174 -7.35 -16.77 -9.98
CA ARG A 174 -7.31 -16.56 -11.44
C ARG A 174 -8.12 -15.35 -11.89
N VAL A 175 -9.37 -15.26 -11.41
CA VAL A 175 -10.27 -14.16 -11.74
C VAL A 175 -9.68 -12.86 -11.19
N TYR A 176 -9.16 -12.93 -9.96
CA TYR A 176 -8.42 -11.84 -9.34
C TYR A 176 -7.20 -11.38 -10.16
N GLY A 177 -6.33 -12.29 -10.60
CA GLY A 177 -5.13 -11.93 -11.37
C GLY A 177 -5.46 -11.20 -12.67
N LYS A 178 -6.43 -11.71 -13.44
CA LYS A 178 -6.92 -11.04 -14.65
C LYS A 178 -7.58 -9.70 -14.36
N PHE A 179 -8.33 -9.61 -13.26
CA PHE A 179 -8.93 -8.37 -12.82
C PHE A 179 -7.87 -7.32 -12.48
N MET A 180 -6.80 -7.71 -11.75
CA MET A 180 -5.65 -6.86 -11.44
C MET A 180 -4.97 -6.34 -12.70
N ASP A 181 -4.78 -7.17 -13.73
CA ASP A 181 -4.11 -6.75 -14.97
C ASP A 181 -4.89 -5.63 -15.69
N ILE A 182 -6.22 -5.74 -15.77
CA ILE A 182 -7.06 -4.72 -16.40
C ILE A 182 -7.00 -3.40 -15.62
N ILE A 183 -7.15 -3.47 -14.30
CA ILE A 183 -7.13 -2.28 -13.44
C ILE A 183 -5.70 -1.75 -13.18
N PHE A 184 -4.67 -2.40 -13.73
CA PHE A 184 -3.29 -1.93 -13.70
C PHE A 184 -2.91 -1.20 -15.01
N ILE A 185 -3.23 -1.79 -16.17
CA ILE A 185 -2.82 -1.24 -17.48
C ILE A 185 -3.52 0.09 -17.78
N ILE A 186 -4.84 0.16 -17.58
CA ILE A 186 -5.63 1.37 -17.87
C ILE A 186 -5.10 2.59 -17.12
N PRO A 187 -4.94 2.55 -15.78
CA PRO A 187 -4.47 3.72 -15.07
C PRO A 187 -2.99 4.02 -15.29
N LEU A 188 -2.17 3.03 -15.68
CA LEU A 188 -0.78 3.27 -16.11
C LEU A 188 -0.70 4.18 -17.35
N ILE A 189 -1.60 4.01 -18.31
CA ILE A 189 -1.70 4.89 -19.48
C ILE A 189 -2.07 6.31 -19.04
N GLY A 190 -3.09 6.46 -18.19
CA GLY A 190 -3.49 7.78 -17.68
C GLY A 190 -2.40 8.45 -16.84
N PHE A 191 -1.62 7.67 -16.09
CA PHE A 191 -0.47 8.16 -15.34
C PHE A 191 0.64 8.68 -16.26
N ALA A 192 0.98 7.94 -17.32
CA ALA A 192 1.97 8.37 -18.31
C ALA A 192 1.54 9.66 -19.03
N ILE A 193 0.28 9.78 -19.41
CA ILE A 193 -0.27 11.01 -20.00
C ILE A 193 -0.20 12.17 -19.00
N SER A 194 -0.53 11.93 -17.72
CA SER A 194 -0.41 12.96 -16.68
C SER A 194 1.01 13.50 -16.55
N LEU A 195 2.02 12.62 -16.60
CA LEU A 195 3.43 13.03 -16.59
C LEU A 195 3.80 13.89 -17.81
N ILE A 196 3.33 13.52 -19.01
CA ILE A 196 3.55 14.30 -20.24
C ILE A 196 2.91 15.68 -20.11
N LEU A 197 1.68 15.77 -19.57
CA LEU A 197 1.00 17.04 -19.36
C LEU A 197 1.75 17.92 -18.36
N PHE A 198 2.21 17.35 -17.23
CA PHE A 198 3.00 18.11 -16.26
C PHE A 198 4.33 18.61 -16.84
N ALA A 199 4.97 17.82 -17.70
CA ALA A 199 6.25 18.19 -18.31
C ALA A 199 6.12 19.25 -19.44
N THR A 200 5.02 19.24 -20.18
CA THR A 200 4.87 20.06 -21.40
C THR A 200 4.01 21.31 -21.21
N THR A 201 3.21 21.39 -20.16
CA THR A 201 2.34 22.55 -19.91
C THR A 201 3.15 23.77 -19.43
N PRO A 202 3.04 24.93 -20.09
CA PRO A 202 3.70 26.16 -19.61
C PRO A 202 3.12 26.63 -18.27
N SER A 203 3.96 26.94 -17.28
CA SER A 203 3.51 27.35 -15.94
C SER A 203 2.60 28.58 -15.94
N GLY A 204 2.82 29.53 -16.84
CA GLY A 204 1.96 30.72 -17.00
C GLY A 204 0.53 30.43 -17.46
N SER A 205 0.25 29.23 -17.98
CA SER A 205 -1.08 28.83 -18.47
C SER A 205 -1.98 28.18 -17.41
N ILE A 206 -1.42 27.74 -16.27
CA ILE A 206 -2.14 26.94 -15.26
C ILE A 206 -3.39 27.65 -14.78
N ARG A 207 -3.29 28.95 -14.48
CA ARG A 207 -4.43 29.76 -14.02
C ARG A 207 -5.60 29.71 -15.01
N ALA A 208 -5.33 29.97 -16.29
CA ALA A 208 -6.34 29.96 -17.33
C ALA A 208 -6.92 28.55 -17.58
N LEU A 209 -6.08 27.52 -17.57
CA LEU A 209 -6.52 26.13 -17.77
C LEU A 209 -7.36 25.62 -16.59
N TYR A 210 -6.97 25.97 -15.37
CA TYR A 210 -7.70 25.63 -14.15
C TYR A 210 -9.07 26.30 -14.13
N ASP A 211 -9.13 27.60 -14.44
CA ASP A 211 -10.39 28.35 -14.53
C ASP A 211 -11.29 27.82 -15.67
N ALA A 212 -10.73 27.43 -16.81
CA ALA A 212 -11.49 26.82 -17.89
C ALA A 212 -12.11 25.46 -17.50
N THR A 213 -11.50 24.73 -16.56
CA THR A 213 -12.03 23.46 -16.05
C THR A 213 -13.01 23.66 -14.89
N TRP A 214 -12.68 24.55 -13.94
CA TRP A 214 -13.36 24.67 -12.66
C TRP A 214 -14.23 25.92 -12.51
N GLY A 215 -14.28 26.78 -13.52
CA GLY A 215 -15.03 28.04 -13.51
C GLY A 215 -14.11 29.24 -13.34
N SER A 216 -14.52 30.36 -13.93
CA SER A 216 -13.76 31.62 -13.87
C SER A 216 -13.53 32.05 -12.42
N GLY A 217 -12.28 32.33 -12.06
CA GLY A 217 -11.87 32.74 -10.71
C GLY A 217 -11.60 31.58 -9.74
N ALA A 218 -11.75 30.32 -10.15
CA ALA A 218 -11.49 29.16 -9.29
C ALA A 218 -10.02 29.10 -8.82
N TYR A 219 -9.07 29.45 -9.67
CA TYR A 219 -7.65 29.50 -9.31
C TYR A 219 -7.39 30.56 -8.23
N ASP A 220 -7.94 31.76 -8.39
CA ASP A 220 -7.76 32.86 -7.44
C ASP A 220 -8.52 32.67 -6.13
N GLU A 221 -9.65 31.97 -6.16
CA GLU A 221 -10.35 31.57 -4.95
C GLU A 221 -9.46 30.72 -4.04
N ILE A 222 -8.72 29.77 -4.64
CA ILE A 222 -7.74 28.95 -3.92
C ILE A 222 -6.60 29.79 -3.35
N VAL A 223 -6.03 30.71 -4.15
CA VAL A 223 -4.97 31.61 -3.69
C VAL A 223 -5.46 32.48 -2.53
N ARG A 224 -6.64 33.09 -2.67
CA ARG A 224 -7.26 33.94 -1.65
C ARG A 224 -7.46 33.19 -0.34
N LEU A 225 -8.04 31.98 -0.40
CA LEU A 225 -8.29 31.18 0.79
C LEU A 225 -7.01 30.62 1.40
N GLY A 226 -6.06 30.17 0.58
CA GLY A 226 -4.75 29.72 1.03
C GLY A 226 -4.04 30.80 1.85
N THR A 227 -3.94 32.01 1.30
CA THR A 227 -3.33 33.16 1.99
C THR A 227 -4.11 33.56 3.24
N LYS A 228 -5.45 33.64 3.15
CA LYS A 228 -6.31 33.98 4.31
C LYS A 228 -6.13 33.03 5.49
N TYR A 229 -5.96 31.73 5.22
CA TYR A 229 -5.90 30.67 6.24
C TYR A 229 -4.49 30.22 6.62
N GLY A 230 -3.47 30.99 6.20
CA GLY A 230 -2.12 30.91 6.78
C GLY A 230 -0.98 30.57 5.81
N TYR A 231 -1.20 30.62 4.49
CA TYR A 231 -0.08 30.57 3.55
C TYR A 231 0.70 31.89 3.55
N THR A 232 1.99 31.81 3.82
CA THR A 232 2.98 32.88 3.62
C THR A 232 4.29 32.25 3.14
N PRO A 233 5.05 32.87 2.22
CA PRO A 233 6.34 32.33 1.77
C PRO A 233 7.31 32.00 2.92
N GLU A 234 7.32 32.82 3.98
CA GLU A 234 8.23 32.66 5.12
C GLU A 234 7.86 31.43 5.96
N ALA A 235 6.58 31.21 6.24
CA ALA A 235 6.10 30.04 6.99
C ALA A 235 6.35 28.71 6.26
N PHE A 236 6.51 28.75 4.93
CA PHE A 236 6.78 27.58 4.09
C PHE A 236 8.20 27.59 3.50
N ALA A 237 9.11 28.38 4.07
CA ALA A 237 10.52 28.36 3.70
C ALA A 237 11.14 26.97 3.97
N PHE A 238 12.10 26.59 3.13
CA PHE A 238 12.71 25.26 3.15
C PHE A 238 13.23 24.84 4.53
N SER A 239 12.89 23.62 4.94
CA SER A 239 13.35 22.99 6.19
C SER A 239 13.74 21.54 5.96
N TRP A 240 14.95 21.17 6.38
CA TRP A 240 15.41 19.77 6.39
C TRP A 240 14.59 18.90 7.34
N GLY A 241 14.19 19.42 8.50
CA GLY A 241 13.38 18.68 9.47
C GLY A 241 11.97 18.38 8.93
N ALA A 242 11.36 19.35 8.25
CA ALA A 242 10.09 19.15 7.56
C ALA A 242 10.23 18.18 6.37
N THR A 243 11.32 18.31 5.61
CA THR A 243 11.65 17.39 4.49
C THR A 243 11.87 15.96 4.98
N PHE A 244 12.49 15.76 6.15
CA PHE A 244 12.62 14.45 6.76
C PHE A 244 11.25 13.91 7.21
N SER A 245 10.38 14.77 7.76
CA SER A 245 9.05 14.34 8.22
C SER A 245 8.13 13.92 7.08
N ILE A 246 8.17 14.61 5.93
CA ILE A 246 7.38 14.23 4.74
C ILE A 246 7.84 12.89 4.12
N MET A 247 9.06 12.45 4.39
CA MET A 247 9.51 11.12 3.96
C MET A 247 8.61 10.02 4.52
N SER A 248 7.87 10.23 5.62
CA SER A 248 6.88 9.27 6.13
C SER A 248 5.78 8.95 5.10
N ALA A 249 5.25 9.97 4.40
CA ALA A 249 4.31 9.79 3.30
C ALA A 249 4.95 9.08 2.11
N ALA A 250 6.20 9.42 1.80
CA ALA A 250 6.95 8.74 0.75
C ALA A 250 7.19 7.26 1.09
N VAL A 251 7.48 6.92 2.35
CA VAL A 251 7.62 5.53 2.80
C VAL A 251 6.32 4.77 2.58
N PHE A 252 5.17 5.35 2.95
CA PHE A 252 3.87 4.76 2.63
C PHE A 252 3.68 4.58 1.11
N ALA A 253 4.11 5.54 0.29
CA ALA A 253 3.97 5.46 -1.15
C ALA A 253 4.82 4.33 -1.77
N TYR A 254 6.07 4.20 -1.35
CA TYR A 254 7.01 3.22 -1.88
C TYR A 254 6.76 1.79 -1.37
N GLN A 255 6.02 1.61 -0.28
CA GLN A 255 5.57 0.29 0.17
C GLN A 255 4.61 -0.35 -0.81
N GLY A 256 4.60 -1.68 -0.87
CA GLY A 256 3.66 -2.47 -1.64
C GLY A 256 4.31 -3.33 -2.72
N PHE A 257 5.54 -3.02 -3.12
CA PHE A 257 6.31 -3.90 -4.01
C PHE A 257 6.47 -5.31 -3.42
N GLU A 258 6.54 -5.41 -2.08
CA GLU A 258 6.68 -6.67 -1.36
C GLU A 258 5.44 -7.57 -1.39
N ARG A 259 4.29 -7.07 -1.88
CA ARG A 259 3.04 -7.83 -1.90
C ARG A 259 3.11 -9.09 -2.78
N ALA A 260 3.95 -9.07 -3.82
CA ALA A 260 4.20 -10.26 -4.63
C ALA A 260 4.81 -11.42 -3.81
N ALA A 261 5.51 -11.15 -2.71
CA ALA A 261 6.03 -12.19 -1.81
C ALA A 261 4.92 -12.99 -1.12
N TYR A 262 3.73 -12.42 -0.95
CA TYR A 262 2.61 -13.11 -0.28
C TYR A 262 1.92 -14.13 -1.19
N VAL A 263 2.04 -13.96 -2.50
CA VAL A 263 1.57 -14.90 -3.53
C VAL A 263 2.68 -15.77 -4.10
N ALA A 264 3.90 -15.73 -3.56
CA ALA A 264 5.04 -16.43 -4.15
C ALA A 264 4.80 -17.94 -4.33
N GLY A 265 4.01 -18.57 -3.46
CA GLY A 265 3.57 -19.96 -3.58
C GLY A 265 2.60 -20.25 -4.73
N GLU A 266 1.90 -19.23 -5.25
CA GLU A 266 0.93 -19.28 -6.34
C GLU A 266 1.56 -18.93 -7.72
N VAL A 267 2.86 -18.63 -7.76
CA VAL A 267 3.60 -18.26 -8.98
C VAL A 267 4.16 -19.49 -9.70
N LYS A 268 4.02 -19.56 -11.03
CA LYS A 268 4.50 -20.69 -11.86
C LYS A 268 6.02 -20.87 -11.82
N SER A 269 6.75 -19.76 -11.97
CA SER A 269 8.22 -19.71 -11.97
C SER A 269 8.72 -18.71 -10.94
N PRO A 270 8.63 -19.02 -9.62
CA PRO A 270 8.75 -18.02 -8.56
C PRO A 270 10.07 -17.26 -8.58
N LYS A 271 11.20 -17.97 -8.65
CA LYS A 271 12.55 -17.39 -8.55
C LYS A 271 12.70 -16.11 -9.39
N LYS A 272 12.73 -16.25 -10.73
CA LYS A 272 12.88 -15.11 -11.66
C LYS A 272 11.70 -14.13 -11.63
N THR A 273 10.48 -14.64 -11.47
CA THR A 273 9.27 -13.82 -11.53
C THR A 273 9.18 -12.86 -10.36
N ILE A 274 9.42 -13.34 -9.15
CA ILE A 274 9.44 -12.55 -7.93
C ILE A 274 10.58 -11.53 -7.97
N MET A 275 11.78 -11.92 -8.43
CA MET A 275 12.89 -10.98 -8.59
C MET A 275 12.54 -9.80 -9.50
N TYR A 276 12.06 -10.07 -10.73
CA TYR A 276 11.76 -8.99 -11.67
C TYR A 276 10.53 -8.17 -11.28
N SER A 277 9.48 -8.80 -10.75
CA SER A 277 8.27 -8.09 -10.32
C SER A 277 8.54 -7.14 -9.15
N MET A 278 9.32 -7.58 -8.15
CA MET A 278 9.58 -6.78 -6.96
C MET A 278 10.72 -5.80 -7.14
N PHE A 279 11.93 -6.27 -7.51
CA PHE A 279 13.10 -5.40 -7.63
C PHE A 279 13.01 -4.52 -8.88
N GLY A 280 12.70 -5.12 -10.03
CA GLY A 280 12.47 -4.37 -11.27
C GLY A 280 11.28 -3.41 -11.17
N GLY A 281 10.19 -3.85 -10.53
CA GLY A 281 9.05 -2.99 -10.22
C GLY A 281 9.42 -1.81 -9.34
N THR A 282 10.27 -1.99 -8.32
CA THR A 282 10.71 -0.90 -7.44
C THR A 282 11.52 0.16 -8.18
N ILE A 283 12.39 -0.23 -9.11
CA ILE A 283 13.12 0.74 -9.96
C ILE A 283 12.14 1.56 -10.81
N LEU A 284 11.12 0.91 -11.39
CA LEU A 284 10.08 1.61 -12.14
C LEU A 284 9.29 2.58 -11.24
N LEU A 285 8.90 2.15 -10.02
CA LEU A 285 8.23 3.01 -9.04
C LEU A 285 9.08 4.22 -8.66
N PHE A 286 10.39 4.02 -8.44
CA PHE A 286 11.32 5.12 -8.17
C PHE A 286 11.28 6.18 -9.25
N ILE A 287 11.36 5.78 -10.52
CA ILE A 287 11.31 6.69 -11.66
C ILE A 287 9.95 7.39 -11.72
N LEU A 288 8.85 6.62 -11.72
CA LEU A 288 7.50 7.15 -11.88
C LEU A 288 7.12 8.13 -10.75
N TYR A 289 7.46 7.81 -9.51
CA TYR A 289 7.09 8.64 -8.36
C TYR A 289 7.95 9.89 -8.26
N SER A 290 9.26 9.77 -8.53
CA SER A 290 10.15 10.92 -8.56
C SER A 290 9.72 11.90 -9.64
N LEU A 291 9.42 11.41 -10.85
CA LEU A 291 8.90 12.24 -11.93
C LEU A 291 7.55 12.87 -11.58
N THR A 292 6.63 12.11 -10.98
CA THR A 292 5.33 12.66 -10.56
C THR A 292 5.50 13.78 -9.55
N ALA A 293 6.31 13.56 -8.51
CA ALA A 293 6.55 14.57 -7.50
C ALA A 293 7.26 15.79 -8.10
N ILE A 294 8.37 15.61 -8.82
CA ILE A 294 9.15 16.71 -9.42
C ILE A 294 8.31 17.51 -10.42
N LEU A 295 7.60 16.86 -11.34
CA LEU A 295 6.88 17.56 -12.40
C LEU A 295 5.61 18.23 -11.91
N SER A 296 4.82 17.57 -11.03
CA SER A 296 3.60 18.19 -10.50
C SER A 296 3.91 19.38 -9.59
N TRP A 297 4.89 19.24 -8.69
CA TRP A 297 5.33 20.33 -7.82
C TRP A 297 6.09 21.41 -8.58
N GLY A 298 6.87 21.06 -9.59
CA GLY A 298 7.57 22.02 -10.46
C GLY A 298 6.61 22.87 -11.28
N LEU A 299 5.50 22.29 -11.74
CA LEU A 299 4.48 23.01 -12.50
C LEU A 299 3.61 23.90 -11.59
N TYR A 300 3.00 23.33 -10.55
CA TYR A 300 2.02 24.05 -9.72
C TYR A 300 2.64 24.87 -8.58
N GLY A 301 3.84 24.54 -8.12
CA GLY A 301 4.53 25.22 -7.02
C GLY A 301 3.70 25.32 -5.74
N ASP A 302 3.79 26.46 -5.07
CA ASP A 302 3.11 26.72 -3.80
C ASP A 302 1.58 26.75 -3.91
N TRP A 303 1.03 26.77 -5.13
CA TRP A 303 -0.40 26.61 -5.33
C TRP A 303 -0.92 25.29 -4.75
N ILE A 304 -0.12 24.21 -4.76
CA ILE A 304 -0.50 22.95 -4.10
C ILE A 304 -0.69 23.16 -2.59
N ILE A 305 0.17 23.96 -1.95
CA ILE A 305 0.08 24.26 -0.52
C ILE A 305 -1.17 25.09 -0.23
N MET A 306 -1.39 26.15 -1.01
CA MET A 306 -2.58 27.00 -0.92
C MET A 306 -3.87 26.20 -1.13
N TYR A 307 -3.88 25.29 -2.11
CA TYR A 307 -4.98 24.38 -2.38
C TYR A 307 -5.29 23.50 -1.17
N ASN A 308 -4.27 22.89 -0.57
CA ASN A 308 -4.43 22.09 0.64
C ASN A 308 -4.99 22.89 1.82
N ILE A 309 -4.50 24.10 2.05
CA ILE A 309 -5.02 24.99 3.11
C ILE A 309 -6.49 25.35 2.83
N ALA A 310 -6.81 25.71 1.59
CA ALA A 310 -8.17 26.09 1.19
C ALA A 310 -9.17 24.94 1.43
N ILE A 311 -8.85 23.72 1.02
CA ILE A 311 -9.77 22.57 1.19
C ILE A 311 -9.83 22.01 2.62
N THR A 312 -8.83 22.29 3.46
CA THR A 312 -8.81 21.82 4.86
C THR A 312 -9.39 22.82 5.85
N LYS A 313 -9.10 24.12 5.67
CA LYS A 313 -9.52 25.19 6.58
C LYS A 313 -10.59 26.10 5.98
N GLY A 314 -10.57 26.31 4.67
CA GLY A 314 -11.46 27.24 3.96
C GLY A 314 -12.62 26.58 3.22
N VAL A 315 -12.87 25.27 3.39
CA VAL A 315 -13.81 24.50 2.54
C VAL A 315 -15.23 25.06 2.50
N LYS A 316 -15.69 25.70 3.59
CA LYS A 316 -17.02 26.31 3.69
C LYS A 316 -17.15 27.63 2.91
N GLU A 317 -16.03 28.23 2.53
CA GLU A 317 -15.96 29.47 1.74
C GLU A 317 -15.63 29.23 0.26
N LEU A 318 -15.50 27.97 -0.18
CA LEU A 318 -15.34 27.61 -1.58
C LEU A 318 -16.70 27.69 -2.29
N LEU A 319 -16.82 28.61 -3.23
CA LEU A 319 -18.05 28.91 -3.98
C LEU A 319 -17.94 28.47 -5.45
N ILE A 320 -16.78 28.66 -6.08
CA ILE A 320 -16.58 28.42 -7.53
C ILE A 320 -16.01 27.02 -7.73
N ASN A 321 -14.94 26.72 -6.98
CA ASN A 321 -14.44 25.38 -6.87
C ASN A 321 -15.46 24.60 -6.02
N PRO A 322 -16.22 23.63 -6.56
CA PRO A 322 -17.11 22.80 -5.75
C PRO A 322 -16.27 22.21 -4.60
N PRO A 323 -16.85 21.82 -3.44
CA PRO A 323 -16.10 21.59 -2.19
C PRO A 323 -15.14 20.39 -2.26
N ALA A 324 -14.11 20.45 -3.10
CA ALA A 324 -13.15 19.41 -3.39
C ALA A 324 -12.46 19.08 -2.08
N ARG A 325 -12.61 17.84 -1.63
CA ARG A 325 -12.18 17.43 -0.28
C ARG A 325 -10.79 16.80 -0.25
N SER A 326 -10.08 16.76 -1.38
CA SER A 326 -8.78 16.11 -1.47
C SER A 326 -7.89 16.74 -2.54
N PRO A 327 -6.59 16.91 -2.26
CA PRO A 327 -5.60 17.09 -3.31
C PRO A 327 -5.41 15.73 -4.00
N PHE A 328 -5.31 15.73 -5.33
CA PHE A 328 -5.22 14.51 -6.11
C PHE A 328 -4.48 14.74 -7.42
N VAL A 329 -3.47 13.93 -7.71
CA VAL A 329 -2.63 14.08 -8.92
C VAL A 329 -3.48 14.06 -10.19
N ALA A 330 -4.47 13.17 -10.26
CA ALA A 330 -5.34 13.08 -11.43
C ALA A 330 -6.27 14.29 -11.57
N HIS A 331 -6.66 14.92 -10.45
CA HIS A 331 -7.41 16.17 -10.47
C HIS A 331 -6.57 17.30 -11.09
N LEU A 332 -5.31 17.42 -10.67
CA LEU A 332 -4.38 18.38 -11.24
C LEU A 332 -4.12 18.11 -12.73
N ALA A 333 -3.86 16.86 -13.11
CA ALA A 333 -3.60 16.50 -14.50
C ALA A 333 -4.82 16.74 -15.41
N ALA A 334 -6.02 16.34 -14.98
CA ALA A 334 -7.25 16.57 -15.73
C ALA A 334 -7.53 18.06 -15.94
N SER A 335 -7.13 18.93 -14.99
CA SER A 335 -7.32 20.39 -15.10
C SER A 335 -6.46 21.06 -16.17
N LEU A 336 -5.45 20.37 -16.70
CA LEU A 336 -4.54 20.93 -17.71
C LEU A 336 -5.07 20.78 -19.15
N ILE A 337 -6.17 20.06 -19.37
CA ILE A 337 -6.68 19.79 -20.72
C ILE A 337 -8.20 20.04 -20.90
N PRO A 338 -8.70 21.24 -20.53
CA PRO A 338 -10.12 21.60 -20.66
C PRO A 338 -10.68 21.48 -22.09
N ALA A 339 -9.81 21.59 -23.11
CA ALA A 339 -10.21 21.49 -24.51
C ALA A 339 -10.65 20.07 -24.93
N ILE A 340 -10.29 19.03 -24.18
CA ILE A 340 -10.61 17.63 -24.51
C ILE A 340 -11.29 16.95 -23.32
N PRO A 341 -12.62 17.16 -23.12
CA PRO A 341 -13.32 16.67 -21.92
C PRO A 341 -13.25 15.14 -21.74
N ALA A 342 -13.26 14.38 -22.83
CA ALA A 342 -13.11 12.92 -22.79
C ALA A 342 -11.76 12.51 -22.16
N LEU A 343 -10.68 13.25 -22.45
CA LEU A 343 -9.37 12.98 -21.88
C LEU A 343 -9.30 13.40 -20.42
N GLN A 344 -9.95 14.50 -20.02
CA GLN A 344 -10.07 14.88 -18.60
C GLN A 344 -10.75 13.78 -17.77
N ILE A 345 -11.88 13.28 -18.27
CA ILE A 345 -12.64 12.18 -17.65
C ILE A 345 -11.75 10.93 -17.56
N PHE A 346 -11.06 10.56 -18.64
CA PHE A 346 -10.16 9.41 -18.65
C PHE A 346 -9.04 9.53 -17.62
N LEU A 347 -8.36 10.68 -17.53
CA LEU A 347 -7.27 10.91 -16.57
C LEU A 347 -7.77 10.79 -15.13
N TYR A 348 -8.95 11.34 -14.84
CA TYR A 348 -9.52 11.25 -13.51
C TYR A 348 -9.92 9.82 -13.14
N ILE A 349 -10.57 9.08 -14.06
CA ILE A 349 -10.89 7.66 -13.87
C ILE A 349 -9.61 6.84 -13.67
N ALA A 350 -8.56 7.08 -14.47
CA ALA A 350 -7.26 6.44 -14.30
C ALA A 350 -6.70 6.67 -12.89
N GLY A 351 -6.76 7.89 -12.37
CA GLY A 351 -6.42 8.17 -10.97
C GLY A 351 -7.27 7.36 -9.99
N LEU A 352 -8.60 7.34 -10.17
CA LEU A 352 -9.51 6.62 -9.28
C LEU A 352 -9.23 5.12 -9.28
N LEU A 353 -8.89 4.55 -10.43
CA LEU A 353 -8.49 3.15 -10.54
C LEU A 353 -7.18 2.87 -9.77
N TRP A 354 -6.25 3.82 -9.68
CA TRP A 354 -5.11 3.72 -8.76
C TRP A 354 -5.50 3.75 -7.28
N LEU A 355 -6.63 4.35 -6.89
CA LEU A 355 -7.11 4.22 -5.51
C LEU A 355 -7.84 2.89 -5.28
N PHE A 356 -8.35 2.30 -6.37
CA PHE A 356 -9.10 1.05 -6.37
C PHE A 356 -8.22 -0.21 -6.42
N ASN A 357 -7.03 -0.14 -7.02
CA ASN A 357 -6.14 -1.30 -7.21
C ASN A 357 -5.46 -1.81 -5.92
N THR A 358 -5.24 -0.92 -4.95
CA THR A 358 -4.39 -1.15 -3.78
C THR A 358 -5.12 -2.01 -2.73
N PRO A 359 -6.39 -1.74 -2.38
CA PRO A 359 -7.10 -2.56 -1.40
C PRO A 359 -7.21 -4.05 -1.74
N PRO A 360 -7.48 -4.46 -3.00
CA PRO A 360 -7.45 -5.88 -3.37
C PRO A 360 -6.13 -6.56 -3.01
N THR A 361 -4.98 -5.95 -3.32
CA THR A 361 -3.69 -6.54 -2.95
C THR A 361 -3.52 -6.67 -1.43
N ARG A 362 -4.13 -5.79 -0.62
CA ARG A 362 -4.13 -5.89 0.85
C ARG A 362 -5.11 -6.94 1.37
N PHE A 363 -6.25 -7.12 0.70
CA PHE A 363 -7.15 -8.25 0.96
C PHE A 363 -6.43 -9.58 0.81
N LEU A 364 -5.63 -9.67 -0.25
CA LEU A 364 -4.79 -10.83 -0.49
C LEU A 364 -3.76 -11.01 0.63
N VAL A 365 -2.99 -9.97 0.96
CA VAL A 365 -1.96 -10.05 2.01
C VAL A 365 -2.55 -10.55 3.33
N ALA A 366 -3.62 -9.92 3.82
CA ALA A 366 -4.25 -10.31 5.09
C ALA A 366 -4.78 -11.74 5.07
N SER A 367 -5.50 -12.13 4.00
CA SER A 367 -6.07 -13.48 3.88
C SER A 367 -4.99 -14.56 3.83
N ARG A 368 -3.89 -14.34 3.07
CA ARG A 368 -2.78 -15.31 2.95
C ARG A 368 -1.95 -15.39 4.22
N THR A 369 -1.76 -14.26 4.90
CA THR A 369 -1.06 -14.24 6.19
C THR A 369 -1.87 -14.98 7.27
N MET A 370 -3.17 -14.71 7.38
CA MET A 370 -4.05 -15.44 8.30
C MET A 370 -4.11 -16.94 7.96
N PHE A 371 -4.19 -17.29 6.67
CA PHE A 371 -4.12 -18.68 6.23
C PHE A 371 -2.81 -19.34 6.67
N ALA A 372 -1.65 -18.71 6.43
CA ALA A 372 -0.34 -19.26 6.79
C ALA A 372 -0.18 -19.45 8.30
N MET A 373 -0.61 -18.47 9.10
CA MET A 373 -0.59 -18.56 10.57
C MET A 373 -1.55 -19.64 11.08
N SER A 374 -2.72 -19.79 10.46
CA SER A 374 -3.66 -20.86 10.78
C SER A 374 -3.15 -22.24 10.37
N PHE A 375 -2.41 -22.33 9.26
CA PHE A 375 -1.81 -23.55 8.75
C PHE A 375 -0.71 -24.08 9.69
N ASP A 376 0.02 -23.15 10.33
CA ASP A 376 0.95 -23.43 11.44
C ASP A 376 0.24 -23.70 12.78
N ARG A 377 -1.10 -23.69 12.83
CA ARG A 377 -1.92 -23.87 14.05
C ARG A 377 -1.74 -22.76 15.10
N PHE A 378 -1.38 -21.54 14.67
CA PHE A 378 -1.29 -20.35 15.54
C PHE A 378 -2.48 -19.38 15.38
N LEU A 379 -3.50 -19.79 14.63
CA LEU A 379 -4.84 -19.20 14.55
C LEU A 379 -5.90 -20.34 14.48
N PRO A 380 -7.21 -20.04 14.65
CA PRO A 380 -8.24 -21.07 14.57
C PRO A 380 -8.18 -21.83 13.24
N GLU A 381 -8.13 -23.16 13.27
CA GLU A 381 -7.95 -24.02 12.08
C GLU A 381 -8.98 -23.78 10.96
N LYS A 382 -10.18 -23.28 11.30
CA LYS A 382 -11.22 -22.88 10.32
C LYS A 382 -10.76 -21.78 9.37
N VAL A 383 -9.81 -20.94 9.79
CA VAL A 383 -9.24 -19.86 8.96
C VAL A 383 -8.38 -20.41 7.82
N ALA A 384 -7.83 -21.61 7.96
CA ALA A 384 -7.13 -22.33 6.90
C ALA A 384 -8.07 -23.05 5.89
N TYR A 385 -9.39 -22.88 6.02
CA TYR A 385 -10.35 -23.44 5.06
C TYR A 385 -10.18 -22.81 3.67
N VAL A 386 -10.11 -23.65 2.63
CA VAL A 386 -10.03 -23.24 1.22
C VAL A 386 -11.18 -23.87 0.47
N HIS A 387 -11.93 -23.06 -0.27
CA HIS A 387 -13.10 -23.53 -1.01
C HIS A 387 -12.70 -24.48 -2.17
N PRO A 388 -13.29 -25.68 -2.29
CA PRO A 388 -12.84 -26.69 -3.25
C PRO A 388 -12.93 -26.28 -4.73
N LYS A 389 -13.92 -25.47 -5.11
CA LYS A 389 -14.11 -25.07 -6.53
C LYS A 389 -13.32 -23.84 -6.93
N THR A 390 -13.17 -22.87 -6.01
CA THR A 390 -12.58 -21.56 -6.32
C THR A 390 -11.16 -21.41 -5.77
N GLY A 391 -10.72 -22.31 -4.90
CA GLY A 391 -9.39 -22.23 -4.26
C GLY A 391 -9.23 -21.03 -3.32
N SER A 392 -10.33 -20.38 -2.91
CA SER A 392 -10.30 -19.14 -2.12
C SER A 392 -10.40 -19.41 -0.62
N PRO A 393 -9.61 -18.71 0.24
CA PRO A 393 -9.68 -18.84 1.70
C PRO A 393 -10.85 -18.03 2.30
N LEU A 394 -12.09 -18.44 2.00
CA LEU A 394 -13.31 -17.64 2.25
C LEU A 394 -13.47 -17.13 3.69
N VAL A 395 -13.04 -17.90 4.70
CA VAL A 395 -13.12 -17.48 6.11
C VAL A 395 -12.14 -16.33 6.38
N ALA A 396 -10.92 -16.44 5.86
CA ALA A 396 -9.92 -15.38 5.98
C ALA A 396 -10.32 -14.13 5.20
N ASP A 397 -10.94 -14.30 4.02
CA ASP A 397 -11.47 -13.18 3.21
C ASP A 397 -12.58 -12.43 3.97
N PHE A 398 -13.50 -13.16 4.62
CA PHE A 398 -14.57 -12.55 5.41
C PHE A 398 -14.06 -11.83 6.66
N ILE A 399 -13.06 -12.39 7.37
CA ILE A 399 -12.41 -11.70 8.49
C ILE A 399 -11.74 -10.41 7.99
N THR A 400 -11.08 -10.47 6.83
CA THR A 400 -10.43 -9.29 6.22
C THR A 400 -11.46 -8.21 5.85
N PHE A 401 -12.64 -8.60 5.36
CA PHE A 401 -13.74 -7.67 5.11
C PHE A 401 -14.17 -6.95 6.40
N ILE A 402 -14.40 -7.67 7.51
CA ILE A 402 -14.76 -7.07 8.79
C ILE A 402 -13.68 -6.10 9.26
N LEU A 403 -12.41 -6.51 9.19
CA LEU A 403 -11.29 -5.66 9.58
C LEU A 403 -11.20 -4.41 8.69
N GLY A 404 -11.42 -4.53 7.39
CA GLY A 404 -11.43 -3.38 6.48
C GLY A 404 -12.59 -2.42 6.75
N VAL A 405 -13.77 -2.89 7.19
CA VAL A 405 -14.86 -2.01 7.68
C VAL A 405 -14.40 -1.21 8.90
N VAL A 406 -13.72 -1.84 9.85
CA VAL A 406 -13.08 -1.14 10.98
C VAL A 406 -12.04 -0.14 10.49
N GLY A 407 -11.25 -0.51 9.48
CA GLY A 407 -10.30 0.38 8.82
C GLY A 407 -10.95 1.62 8.19
N ILE A 408 -12.13 1.49 7.57
CA ILE A 408 -12.89 2.62 7.01
C ILE A 408 -13.27 3.60 8.12
N ILE A 409 -13.78 3.07 9.25
CA ILE A 409 -14.15 3.88 10.42
C ILE A 409 -12.91 4.59 10.97
N PHE A 410 -11.80 3.86 11.11
CA PHE A 410 -10.54 4.41 11.57
C PHE A 410 -10.03 5.54 10.66
N ALA A 411 -9.99 5.32 9.35
CA ALA A 411 -9.59 6.35 8.38
C ALA A 411 -10.57 7.53 8.30
N HIS A 412 -11.85 7.30 8.61
CA HIS A 412 -12.87 8.35 8.65
C HIS A 412 -12.56 9.38 9.74
N TYR A 413 -12.32 8.90 10.96
CA TYR A 413 -12.11 9.76 12.12
C TYR A 413 -10.67 10.26 12.27
N LEU A 414 -9.68 9.40 11.98
CA LEU A 414 -8.27 9.79 12.11
C LEU A 414 -7.78 10.62 10.91
N GLY A 415 -8.45 10.51 9.77
CA GLY A 415 -8.05 11.12 8.51
C GLY A 415 -7.10 10.23 7.70
N ILE A 416 -7.14 10.40 6.37
CA ILE A 416 -6.42 9.56 5.40
C ILE A 416 -4.91 9.54 5.68
N TYR A 417 -4.30 10.71 5.92
CA TYR A 417 -2.87 10.81 6.12
C TYR A 417 -2.40 10.04 7.36
N ALA A 418 -3.01 10.33 8.52
CA ALA A 418 -2.62 9.69 9.77
C ALA A 418 -2.93 8.19 9.78
N ALA A 419 -4.03 7.75 9.16
CA ALA A 419 -4.32 6.33 8.99
C ALA A 419 -3.30 5.61 8.08
N ALA A 420 -2.85 6.25 7.00
CA ALA A 420 -1.80 5.74 6.12
C ALA A 420 -0.47 5.52 6.88
N ILE A 421 0.01 6.55 7.58
CA ILE A 421 1.26 6.47 8.35
C ILE A 421 1.16 5.42 9.47
N SER A 422 0.01 5.34 10.13
CA SER A 422 -0.25 4.34 11.16
C SER A 422 -0.15 2.91 10.61
N ALA A 423 -0.69 2.65 9.42
CA ALA A 423 -0.58 1.35 8.77
C ALA A 423 0.88 1.00 8.45
N THR A 424 1.61 1.97 7.90
CA THR A 424 3.03 1.84 7.55
C THR A 424 3.88 1.40 8.73
N LEU A 425 3.64 1.91 9.94
CA LEU A 425 4.39 1.52 11.15
C LEU A 425 4.39 -0.01 11.38
N PHE A 426 3.22 -0.65 11.25
CA PHE A 426 3.08 -2.09 11.47
C PHE A 426 3.81 -2.92 10.40
N ASP A 427 3.78 -2.48 9.14
CA ASP A 427 4.53 -3.14 8.06
C ASP A 427 6.04 -3.02 8.30
N GLN A 428 6.52 -1.85 8.73
CA GLN A 428 7.95 -1.63 8.96
C GLN A 428 8.52 -2.52 10.07
N PHE A 429 7.70 -2.92 11.05
CA PHE A 429 8.14 -3.87 12.07
C PHE A 429 8.52 -5.22 11.46
N LEU A 430 7.68 -5.79 10.59
CA LEU A 430 8.02 -7.05 9.90
C LEU A 430 9.21 -6.85 8.97
N LEU A 431 9.26 -5.75 8.20
CA LEU A 431 10.35 -5.52 7.25
C LEU A 431 11.69 -5.35 7.95
N LEU A 432 11.73 -4.72 9.12
CA LEU A 432 12.94 -4.67 9.96
C LEU A 432 13.43 -6.07 10.33
N LEU A 433 12.54 -6.96 10.74
CA LEU A 433 12.88 -8.35 11.05
C LEU A 433 13.35 -9.11 9.81
N VAL A 434 12.78 -8.83 8.63
CA VAL A 434 13.24 -9.42 7.36
C VAL A 434 14.68 -8.98 7.05
N MET A 435 15.01 -7.69 7.20
CA MET A 435 16.38 -7.20 6.97
C MET A 435 17.37 -7.81 7.95
N ILE A 436 17.01 -7.95 9.22
CA ILE A 436 17.84 -8.63 10.23
C ILE A 436 18.04 -10.10 9.87
N GLY A 437 16.96 -10.79 9.47
CA GLY A 437 17.01 -12.19 9.03
C GLY A 437 17.88 -12.39 7.80
N ALA A 438 17.91 -11.43 6.87
CA ALA A 438 18.72 -11.49 5.66
C ALA A 438 20.23 -11.59 5.94
N ILE A 439 20.71 -10.97 7.02
CA ILE A 439 22.12 -11.01 7.45
C ILE A 439 22.53 -12.45 7.76
N VAL A 440 21.70 -13.17 8.50
CA VAL A 440 21.99 -14.51 9.02
C VAL A 440 21.51 -15.65 8.10
N TYR A 441 20.66 -15.34 7.11
CA TYR A 441 19.98 -16.32 6.26
C TYR A 441 20.91 -17.37 5.63
N PRO A 442 22.03 -17.00 4.99
CA PRO A 442 22.94 -17.98 4.37
C PRO A 442 23.53 -18.99 5.36
N PHE A 443 23.62 -18.63 6.64
CA PHE A 443 24.25 -19.44 7.69
C PHE A 443 23.23 -20.29 8.47
N VAL A 444 22.00 -19.78 8.66
CA VAL A 444 20.96 -20.49 9.44
C VAL A 444 20.11 -21.40 8.55
N LYS A 445 19.97 -21.07 7.26
CA LYS A 445 19.20 -21.85 6.27
C LYS A 445 20.05 -22.15 5.04
N GLU A 446 21.23 -22.73 5.28
CA GLU A 446 22.23 -22.99 4.25
C GLU A 446 21.70 -23.82 3.06
N GLU A 447 20.89 -24.85 3.30
CA GLU A 447 20.30 -25.66 2.23
C GLU A 447 19.38 -24.85 1.31
N ALA A 448 18.52 -24.01 1.89
CA ALA A 448 17.61 -23.16 1.14
C ALA A 448 18.40 -22.09 0.35
N TRP A 449 19.41 -21.48 0.98
CA TRP A 449 20.32 -20.55 0.34
C TRP A 449 21.06 -21.18 -0.86
N LYS A 450 21.60 -22.39 -0.69
CA LYS A 450 22.32 -23.12 -1.75
C LYS A 450 21.44 -23.45 -2.94
N ALA A 451 20.16 -23.77 -2.72
CA ALA A 451 19.17 -23.97 -3.79
C ALA A 451 18.68 -22.65 -4.43
N GLY A 452 18.81 -21.56 -3.66
CA GLY A 452 18.40 -20.21 -3.97
C GLY A 452 19.35 -19.41 -4.86
N TYR A 453 19.28 -18.10 -4.74
CA TYR A 453 20.11 -17.15 -5.48
C TYR A 453 21.50 -17.01 -4.85
N ARG A 454 22.44 -17.85 -5.28
CA ARG A 454 23.80 -17.87 -4.73
C ARG A 454 24.69 -16.75 -5.28
N TYR A 455 24.39 -15.50 -4.95
CA TYR A 455 25.27 -14.37 -5.24
C TYR A 455 26.35 -14.23 -4.16
N GLU A 456 27.60 -14.41 -4.54
CA GLU A 456 28.77 -14.31 -3.65
C GLU A 456 29.77 -13.30 -4.20
N TYR A 457 30.34 -12.47 -3.32
CA TYR A 457 31.47 -11.60 -3.62
C TYR A 457 32.67 -12.08 -2.82
N LYS A 458 33.73 -12.54 -3.52
CA LYS A 458 34.93 -13.14 -2.90
C LYS A 458 34.60 -14.25 -1.87
N GLY A 459 33.59 -15.07 -2.17
CA GLY A 459 33.14 -16.16 -1.30
C GLY A 459 32.23 -15.76 -0.14
N PHE A 460 31.90 -14.47 0.01
CA PHE A 460 30.97 -14.00 1.03
C PHE A 460 29.57 -13.75 0.42
N PRO A 461 28.47 -14.18 1.07
CA PRO A 461 27.12 -13.99 0.56
C PRO A 461 26.78 -12.51 0.40
N VAL A 462 26.41 -12.10 -0.82
CA VAL A 462 26.05 -10.70 -1.13
C VAL A 462 24.83 -10.27 -0.33
N ILE A 463 23.86 -11.17 -0.10
CA ILE A 463 22.66 -10.87 0.69
C ILE A 463 23.01 -10.44 2.13
N THR A 464 24.07 -10.97 2.72
CA THR A 464 24.52 -10.58 4.07
C THR A 464 25.08 -9.16 4.06
N ILE A 465 25.88 -8.80 3.05
CA ILE A 465 26.45 -7.45 2.91
C ILE A 465 25.34 -6.41 2.72
N VAL A 466 24.43 -6.67 1.78
CA VAL A 466 23.28 -5.79 1.52
C VAL A 466 22.33 -5.77 2.72
N GLY A 467 22.20 -6.89 3.44
CA GLY A 467 21.44 -7.01 4.68
C GLY A 467 21.89 -6.01 5.75
N VAL A 468 23.20 -5.88 5.99
CA VAL A 468 23.73 -4.91 6.98
C VAL A 468 23.36 -3.48 6.61
N VAL A 469 23.53 -3.10 5.34
CA VAL A 469 23.18 -1.75 4.85
C VAL A 469 21.68 -1.49 4.96
N THR A 470 20.86 -2.47 4.55
CA THR A 470 19.40 -2.35 4.57
C THR A 470 18.82 -2.34 5.98
N VAL A 471 19.43 -3.00 6.97
CA VAL A 471 19.06 -2.86 8.38
C VAL A 471 19.23 -1.41 8.86
N ALA A 472 20.35 -0.76 8.52
CA ALA A 472 20.58 0.63 8.91
C ALA A 472 19.53 1.58 8.27
N ILE A 473 19.27 1.41 6.97
CA ILE A 473 18.23 2.17 6.27
C ILE A 473 16.85 1.92 6.89
N GLN A 474 16.53 0.65 7.14
CA GLN A 474 15.23 0.24 7.70
C GLN A 474 15.04 0.75 9.13
N PHE A 475 16.10 0.90 9.92
CA PHE A 475 16.04 1.52 11.24
C PHE A 475 15.72 3.02 11.15
N ILE A 476 16.33 3.74 10.20
CA ILE A 476 15.99 5.16 9.94
C ILE A 476 14.53 5.31 9.53
N ILE A 477 14.05 4.45 8.60
CA ILE A 477 12.65 4.45 8.17
C ILE A 477 11.72 4.12 9.35
N TYR A 478 12.06 3.12 10.17
CA TYR A 478 11.25 2.74 11.32
C TYR A 478 11.16 3.88 12.34
N TYR A 479 12.29 4.52 12.67
CA TYR A 479 12.33 5.70 13.55
C TYR A 479 11.48 6.85 13.01
N LEU A 480 11.58 7.12 11.70
CA LEU A 480 10.75 8.12 11.03
C LEU A 480 9.25 7.80 11.15
N CYS A 481 8.86 6.54 10.94
CA CYS A 481 7.47 6.13 11.08
C CYS A 481 6.97 6.29 12.52
N VAL A 482 7.77 5.87 13.52
CA VAL A 482 7.42 6.04 14.93
C VAL A 482 7.27 7.51 15.30
N SER A 483 8.19 8.37 14.86
CA SER A 483 8.20 9.81 15.21
C SER A 483 7.09 10.62 14.53
N THR A 484 6.55 10.15 13.41
CA THR A 484 5.47 10.81 12.66
C THR A 484 4.09 10.19 12.89
N THR A 485 4.01 9.03 13.55
CA THR A 485 2.75 8.36 13.88
C THR A 485 2.07 9.04 15.06
N ALA A 486 0.75 9.23 14.96
CA ALA A 486 -0.06 9.79 16.05
C ALA A 486 0.04 8.93 17.33
N ARG A 487 0.03 9.58 18.50
CA ARG A 487 0.20 8.90 19.79
C ARG A 487 -0.88 7.85 20.07
N GLU A 488 -2.10 8.10 19.61
CA GLU A 488 -3.24 7.20 19.70
C GLU A 488 -2.99 5.92 18.91
N ALA A 489 -2.42 6.04 17.70
CA ALA A 489 -2.06 4.91 16.86
C ALA A 489 -0.88 4.11 17.45
N LEU A 490 0.10 4.78 18.06
CA LEU A 490 1.18 4.10 18.80
C LEU A 490 0.62 3.30 19.99
N THR A 491 -0.31 3.90 20.74
CA THR A 491 -0.96 3.24 21.88
C THR A 491 -1.78 2.03 21.43
N PHE A 492 -2.57 2.19 20.37
CA PHE A 492 -3.29 1.09 19.76
C PHE A 492 -2.33 -0.03 19.29
N GLY A 493 -1.23 0.34 18.66
CA GLY A 493 -0.22 -0.63 18.21
C GLY A 493 0.38 -1.43 19.37
N ALA A 494 0.73 -0.78 20.48
CA ALA A 494 1.23 -1.46 21.67
C ALA A 494 0.22 -2.46 22.23
N ILE A 495 -1.07 -2.07 22.33
CA ILE A 495 -2.16 -2.96 22.76
C ILE A 495 -2.33 -4.14 21.78
N TRP A 496 -2.27 -3.87 20.48
CA TRP A 496 -2.41 -4.89 19.44
C TRP A 496 -1.29 -5.93 19.48
N TYR A 497 -0.03 -5.50 19.66
CA TYR A 497 1.09 -6.42 19.80
C TYR A 497 1.05 -7.19 21.13
N ALA A 498 0.61 -6.57 22.23
CA ALA A 498 0.37 -7.27 23.49
C ALA A 498 -0.68 -8.38 23.34
N LEU A 499 -1.78 -8.09 22.64
CA LEU A 499 -2.77 -9.11 22.28
C LEU A 499 -2.16 -10.21 21.40
N GLY A 500 -1.31 -9.85 20.45
CA GLY A 500 -0.57 -10.81 19.62
C GLY A 500 0.28 -11.77 20.44
N VAL A 501 0.99 -11.27 21.47
CA VAL A 501 1.77 -12.12 22.40
C VAL A 501 0.84 -13.08 23.15
N ILE A 502 -0.29 -12.60 23.67
CA ILE A 502 -1.27 -13.44 24.38
C ILE A 502 -1.79 -14.55 23.46
N VAL A 503 -2.17 -14.22 22.23
CA VAL A 503 -2.66 -15.19 21.23
C VAL A 503 -1.57 -16.22 20.90
N PHE A 504 -0.32 -15.79 20.69
CA PHE A 504 0.79 -16.68 20.42
C PHE A 504 1.01 -17.68 21.57
N VAL A 505 1.08 -17.19 22.81
CA VAL A 505 1.28 -18.01 24.01
C VAL A 505 0.13 -19.01 24.18
N TYR A 506 -1.12 -18.58 23.98
CA TYR A 506 -2.29 -19.44 24.03
C TYR A 506 -2.20 -20.61 23.03
N TYR A 507 -1.88 -20.33 21.75
CA TYR A 507 -1.78 -21.38 20.73
C TYR A 507 -0.55 -22.27 20.93
N TYR A 508 0.57 -21.71 21.40
CA TYR A 508 1.75 -22.48 21.76
C TYR A 508 1.43 -23.50 22.86
N TRP A 509 0.75 -23.08 23.92
CA TRP A 509 0.27 -23.96 24.99
C TRP A 509 -0.74 -25.00 24.49
N LYS A 510 -1.74 -24.57 23.70
CA LYS A 510 -2.78 -25.45 23.15
C LYS A 510 -2.23 -26.54 22.24
N ASN A 511 -1.23 -26.23 21.41
CA ASN A 511 -0.60 -27.22 20.53
C ASN A 511 0.21 -28.24 21.34
N LYS A 512 0.92 -27.81 22.39
CA LYS A 512 1.57 -28.75 23.33
C LYS A 512 0.58 -29.68 24.01
N GLN A 513 -0.59 -29.17 24.44
CA GLN A 513 -1.65 -30.00 25.04
C GLN A 513 -2.24 -31.03 24.07
N ARG A 514 -2.19 -30.74 22.76
CA ARG A 514 -2.62 -31.67 21.70
C ARG A 514 -1.53 -32.68 21.30
N GLY A 515 -0.36 -32.66 21.93
CA GLY A 515 0.77 -33.52 21.57
C GLY A 515 1.55 -33.07 20.33
N ILE A 516 1.28 -31.87 19.82
CA ILE A 516 1.94 -31.32 18.62
C ILE A 516 3.10 -30.42 19.07
N ASP A 517 4.34 -30.79 18.77
CA ASP A 517 5.51 -29.99 19.11
C ASP A 517 5.61 -28.74 18.23
N PRO A 518 5.45 -27.51 18.79
CA PRO A 518 5.59 -26.29 18.01
C PRO A 518 6.98 -26.11 17.38
N ASN A 519 8.03 -26.68 17.97
CA ASN A 519 9.38 -26.56 17.42
C ASN A 519 9.51 -27.28 16.08
N LEU A 520 8.77 -28.38 15.86
CA LEU A 520 8.73 -29.06 14.57
C LEU A 520 8.01 -28.23 13.51
N ILE A 521 6.93 -27.52 13.88
CA ILE A 521 6.17 -26.64 12.98
C ILE A 521 7.07 -25.54 12.40
N PHE A 522 7.91 -24.92 13.24
CA PHE A 522 8.80 -23.83 12.81
C PHE A 522 10.18 -24.28 12.36
N GLY A 523 10.58 -25.53 12.67
CA GLY A 523 11.82 -26.12 12.18
C GLY A 523 11.78 -26.41 10.68
N GLU A 524 10.62 -26.79 10.17
CA GLU A 524 10.39 -27.14 8.77
C GLU A 524 9.86 -25.96 7.95
N ILE A 525 10.13 -26.00 6.64
CA ILE A 525 9.50 -25.11 5.67
C ILE A 525 8.14 -25.72 5.32
N PRO A 526 7.03 -24.97 5.39
CA PRO A 526 5.70 -25.49 5.07
C PRO A 526 5.63 -26.11 3.67
N PRO A 527 4.84 -27.18 3.48
CA PRO A 527 4.61 -27.75 2.15
C PRO A 527 3.87 -26.78 1.23
N THR A 528 4.17 -26.87 -0.07
CA THR A 528 3.49 -26.09 -1.12
C THR A 528 2.08 -26.54 -1.42
#